data_AF-A0AAV0J524-F1
#
_entry.id   AF-A0AAV0J524-F1
#
_cell.length_a   1.000
_cell.length_b   1.000
_cell.length_c   1.000
_cell.angle_alpha   90.00
_cell.angle_beta   90.00
_cell.angle_gamma   90.00
#
_symmetry.space_group_name_H-M   'P 1'
#
loop_
_entity.id
_entity.type
_entity.pdbx_description
1 polymer ?
#
loop_
_entity_poly.entity_id
_entity_poly.type
_entity_poly.pdbx_seq_one_letter_code
_entity_poly.pdbx_strand_id
1 'polypeptide(L)'
;MHGGLSPDLENLDQIREIERPTEIPDSGLLCDLLWSDPHPTNEGWGDSDRGVSCTFGADRVADFLDKNDLDLICRGHQVIISFLSWSSFQF
;
A
#
# COMPACT_ATOMS: atom_id res chain seq x y z
N MET A 1 2.29 -1.38 -7.11
CA MET A 1 3.47 -1.44 -6.21
C MET A 1 3.69 -2.87 -5.72
N HIS A 2 4.76 -3.19 -4.97
CA HIS A 2 4.95 -4.57 -4.47
C HIS A 2 4.10 -4.85 -3.23
N GLY A 3 4.30 -4.05 -2.17
CA GLY A 3 3.55 -4.05 -0.92
C GLY A 3 2.21 -3.35 -1.11
N GLY A 4 2.06 -2.15 -0.58
CA GLY A 4 0.83 -1.38 -0.70
C GLY A 4 1.02 0.08 -0.32
N LEU A 5 -0.01 0.71 0.24
CA LEU A 5 0.00 2.12 0.59
C LEU A 5 0.85 2.41 1.84
N SER A 6 1.24 3.67 2.01
CA SER A 6 1.97 4.17 3.19
C SER A 6 1.22 5.32 3.84
N PRO A 7 1.18 5.44 5.18
CA PRO A 7 0.69 6.63 5.86
C PRO A 7 1.52 7.88 5.52
N ASP A 8 2.77 7.70 5.08
CA ASP A 8 3.68 8.79 4.70
C ASP A 8 3.51 9.20 3.21
N LEU A 9 2.67 8.49 2.44
CA LEU A 9 2.41 8.79 1.03
C LEU A 9 1.30 9.83 0.90
N GLU A 10 1.68 11.10 0.90
CA GLU A 10 0.77 12.22 0.71
C GLU A 10 0.56 12.56 -0.76
N ASN A 11 1.60 12.44 -1.59
CA ASN A 11 1.56 12.72 -3.01
C ASN A 11 2.52 11.80 -3.80
N LEU A 12 2.24 11.61 -5.09
CA LEU A 12 3.03 10.72 -5.95
C LEU A 12 4.45 11.24 -6.26
N ASP A 13 4.70 12.54 -6.08
CA ASP A 13 6.03 13.11 -6.33
C ASP A 13 7.05 12.64 -5.28
N GLN A 14 6.62 12.37 -4.04
CA GLN A 14 7.47 11.74 -3.01
C GLN A 14 8.10 10.43 -3.48
N ILE A 15 7.41 9.64 -4.33
CA ILE A 15 7.95 8.41 -4.91
C ILE A 15 8.98 8.73 -6.00
N ARG A 16 8.75 9.77 -6.79
CA ARG A 16 9.66 10.20 -7.87
C ARG A 16 10.97 10.78 -7.34
N GLU A 17 10.92 11.36 -6.14
CA GLU A 17 12.06 11.98 -5.46
C GLU A 17 12.95 10.98 -4.70
N ILE A 18 12.57 9.69 -4.65
CA ILE A 18 13.42 8.65 -4.06
C ILE A 18 14.69 8.50 -4.90
N GLU A 19 15.81 9.00 -4.37
CA GLU A 19 17.12 8.89 -5.01
C GLU A 19 17.57 7.43 -5.11
N ARG A 20 18.26 7.11 -6.21
CA ARG A 20 18.82 5.78 -6.47
C ARG A 20 20.32 5.90 -6.75
N PRO A 21 21.15 4.94 -6.28
CA PRO A 21 20.78 3.74 -5.53
C PRO A 21 20.43 4.06 -4.07
N THR A 22 19.56 3.25 -3.47
CA THR A 22 19.20 3.37 -2.06
C THR A 22 18.96 1.98 -1.47
N GLU A 23 19.30 1.82 -0.20
CA GLU A 23 18.93 0.64 0.60
C GLU A 23 17.50 0.79 1.10
N ILE A 24 16.82 -0.33 1.34
CA ILE A 24 15.45 -0.29 1.87
C ILE A 24 15.55 0.01 3.38
N PRO A 25 14.95 1.10 3.88
CA PRO A 25 14.95 1.42 5.31
C PRO A 25 14.04 0.47 6.10
N ASP A 26 14.25 0.37 7.41
CA ASP A 26 13.42 -0.45 8.30
C ASP A 26 12.00 0.11 8.50
N SER A 27 11.77 1.38 8.16
CA SER A 27 10.47 2.06 8.29
C SER A 27 10.31 3.23 7.30
N GLY A 28 9.09 3.75 7.20
CA GLY A 28 8.74 4.90 6.37
C GLY A 28 8.36 4.54 4.94
N LEU A 29 8.12 5.57 4.12
CA LEU A 29 7.55 5.47 2.78
C LEU A 29 8.08 4.29 1.94
N LEU A 30 9.40 4.21 1.70
CA LEU A 30 9.96 3.15 0.84
C LEU A 30 9.75 1.75 1.43
N CYS A 31 9.81 1.60 2.75
CA CYS A 31 9.53 0.34 3.43
C CYS A 31 8.06 -0.07 3.18
N ASP A 32 7.13 0.86 3.39
CA ASP A 32 5.70 0.57 3.25
C ASP A 32 5.28 0.25 1.82
N LEU A 33 5.82 0.95 0.82
CA LEU A 33 5.57 0.66 -0.60
C LEU A 33 5.94 -0.79 -0.98
N LEU A 34 6.84 -1.42 -0.22
CA LEU A 34 7.32 -2.78 -0.43
C LEU A 34 6.69 -3.80 0.51
N TRP A 35 6.30 -3.42 1.73
CA TRP A 35 5.93 -4.37 2.79
C TRP A 35 4.52 -4.24 3.36
N SER A 36 3.78 -3.17 3.06
CA SER A 36 2.42 -3.01 3.61
C SER A 36 1.40 -3.92 2.92
N ASP A 37 0.35 -4.27 3.66
CA ASP A 37 -0.69 -5.21 3.22
C ASP A 37 -2.12 -4.66 3.41
N PRO A 38 -3.06 -4.92 2.47
CA PRO A 38 -4.46 -4.62 2.70
C PRO A 38 -5.03 -5.54 3.78
N HIS A 39 -5.89 -5.00 4.65
CA HIS A 39 -6.58 -5.78 5.68
C HIS A 39 -8.10 -5.58 5.61
N PRO A 40 -8.89 -6.65 5.38
CA PRO A 40 -10.31 -6.52 4.99
C PRO A 40 -11.22 -5.97 6.08
N THR A 41 -10.82 -6.07 7.35
CA THR A 41 -11.63 -5.61 8.49
C THR A 41 -11.06 -4.36 9.16
N ASN A 42 -9.91 -3.84 8.69
CA ASN A 42 -9.35 -2.62 9.28
C ASN A 42 -10.01 -1.40 8.65
N GLU A 43 -10.30 -0.41 9.49
CA GLU A 43 -10.62 0.95 9.08
C GLU A 43 -9.36 1.80 9.33
N GLY A 44 -8.86 2.46 8.30
CA GLY A 44 -7.64 3.25 8.40
C GLY A 44 -6.36 2.43 8.31
N TRP A 45 -5.39 2.79 9.15
CA TRP A 45 -4.09 2.13 9.27
C TRP A 45 -4.10 1.18 10.46
N GLY A 46 -3.45 0.02 10.32
CA GLY A 46 -3.25 -0.94 11.40
C GLY A 46 -1.83 -1.47 11.45
N ASP A 47 -1.51 -2.19 12.51
CA ASP A 47 -0.22 -2.86 12.62
C ASP A 47 -0.15 -4.08 11.69
N SER A 48 1.06 -4.43 11.26
CA SER A 48 1.33 -5.60 10.44
C SER A 48 1.75 -6.80 11.29
N ASP A 49 1.08 -7.93 11.10
CA ASP A 49 1.46 -9.22 11.73
C ASP A 49 2.85 -9.72 11.28
N ARG A 50 3.43 -9.11 10.24
CA ARG A 50 4.80 -9.39 9.78
C ARG A 50 5.87 -8.77 10.67
N GLY A 51 5.48 -7.87 11.58
CA GLY A 51 6.41 -7.10 12.41
C GLY A 51 7.18 -6.02 11.65
N VAL A 52 6.79 -5.72 10.41
CA VAL A 52 7.34 -4.65 9.57
C VAL A 52 6.22 -3.96 8.81
N SER A 53 6.33 -2.64 8.65
CA SER A 53 5.33 -1.80 7.99
C SER A 53 3.95 -1.88 8.66
N CYS A 54 2.89 -1.58 7.91
CA CYS A 54 1.52 -1.42 8.36
C CYS A 54 0.55 -2.24 7.50
N THR A 55 -0.69 -2.32 7.98
CA THR A 55 -1.84 -2.72 7.19
C THR A 55 -2.74 -1.53 6.89
N PHE A 56 -3.54 -1.62 5.83
CA PHE A 56 -4.47 -0.55 5.45
C PHE A 56 -5.85 -1.08 5.04
N GLY A 57 -6.87 -0.31 5.39
CA GLY A 57 -8.26 -0.58 5.10
C GLY A 57 -8.70 -0.18 3.69
N ALA A 58 -9.92 -0.56 3.34
CA ALA A 58 -10.58 -0.20 2.09
C ALA A 58 -10.77 1.33 1.95
N ASP A 59 -11.00 2.02 3.07
CA ASP A 59 -11.12 3.48 3.14
C ASP A 59 -9.84 4.18 2.64
N ARG A 60 -8.67 3.66 3.03
CA ARG A 60 -7.38 4.22 2.57
C ARG A 60 -7.15 4.01 1.08
N VAL A 61 -7.65 2.90 0.53
CA VAL A 61 -7.59 2.64 -0.91
C VAL A 61 -8.49 3.60 -1.67
N ALA A 62 -9.74 3.77 -1.22
CA ALA A 62 -10.70 4.71 -1.77
C ALA A 62 -10.14 6.14 -1.80
N ASP A 63 -9.70 6.64 -0.64
CA ASP A 63 -9.14 7.98 -0.49
C ASP A 63 -7.93 8.20 -1.42
N PHE A 64 -7.06 7.20 -1.55
CA PHE A 64 -5.88 7.30 -2.40
C PHE A 64 -6.23 7.35 -3.89
N LEU A 65 -7.17 6.51 -4.34
CA LEU A 65 -7.62 6.46 -5.73
C LEU A 65 -8.29 7.78 -6.13
N ASP A 66 -9.23 8.25 -5.31
CA ASP A 66 -9.95 9.51 -5.54
C ASP A 66 -9.01 10.72 -5.56
N LYS A 67 -8.06 10.78 -4.61
CA LYS A 67 -7.10 11.90 -4.52
C LYS A 67 -6.18 11.98 -5.73
N ASN A 68 -5.88 10.86 -6.37
CA ASN A 68 -4.89 10.78 -7.45
C ASN A 68 -5.50 10.55 -8.84
N ASP A 69 -6.83 10.56 -8.96
CA ASP A 69 -7.56 10.29 -10.22
C ASP A 69 -7.13 8.95 -10.85
N LEU A 70 -7.17 7.88 -10.03
CA LEU A 70 -6.77 6.53 -10.42
C LEU A 70 -7.93 5.54 -10.22
N ASP A 71 -7.97 4.51 -11.07
CA ASP A 71 -9.02 3.48 -11.00
C ASP A 71 -8.63 2.25 -10.16
N LEU A 72 -7.34 1.95 -10.04
CA LEU A 72 -6.87 0.66 -9.52
C LEU A 72 -5.48 0.71 -8.88
N ILE A 73 -5.34 0.02 -7.75
CA ILE A 73 -4.05 -0.38 -7.20
C ILE A 73 -3.75 -1.83 -7.60
N CYS A 74 -2.74 -2.03 -8.44
CA CYS A 74 -2.19 -3.35 -8.72
C CYS A 74 -0.99 -3.64 -7.81
N ARG A 75 -1.03 -4.79 -7.11
CA ARG A 75 -0.03 -5.16 -6.10
C ARG A 75 0.39 -6.64 -6.15
N GLY A 76 1.44 -6.99 -5.39
CA GLY A 76 1.92 -8.36 -5.22
C GLY A 76 2.00 -8.79 -3.75
N HIS A 77 3.13 -9.42 -3.36
CA HIS A 77 3.55 -9.70 -1.99
C HIS A 77 2.75 -10.73 -1.17
N GLN A 78 1.42 -10.78 -1.27
CA GLN A 78 0.61 -11.84 -0.65
C GLN A 78 0.40 -13.02 -1.59
N VAL A 79 0.67 -14.24 -1.10
CA VAL A 79 0.28 -15.47 -1.79
C VAL A 79 -1.22 -15.63 -1.69
N ILE A 80 -1.88 -15.74 -2.82
CA ILE A 80 -3.31 -15.98 -2.93
C ILE A 80 -3.57 -17.36 -3.55
N ILE A 81 -4.63 -18.02 -3.10
CA ILE A 81 -4.96 -19.39 -3.54
C ILE A 81 -5.41 -19.39 -5.02
N SER A 82 -6.05 -18.31 -5.47
CA SER A 82 -6.38 -18.07 -6.88
C SER A 82 -5.27 -17.29 -7.57
N PHE A 83 -5.04 -17.51 -8.87
CA PHE A 83 -4.00 -16.82 -9.65
C PHE A 83 -4.08 -15.28 -9.59
N LEU A 84 -5.30 -14.75 -9.45
CA LEU A 84 -5.59 -13.34 -9.23
C LEU A 84 -6.67 -13.23 -8.15
N SER A 85 -6.61 -12.18 -7.34
CA SER A 85 -7.67 -11.78 -6.43
C SER A 85 -8.06 -10.35 -6.78
N TRP A 86 -9.37 -10.12 -6.96
CA TRP A 86 -9.91 -8.80 -7.25
C TRP A 86 -10.79 -8.36 -6.08
N SER A 87 -10.42 -7.26 -5.45
CA SER A 87 -11.26 -6.57 -4.47
C SER A 87 -11.93 -5.40 -5.18
N SER A 88 -13.20 -5.56 -5.55
CA SER A 88 -13.98 -4.45 -6.07
C SER A 88 -14.44 -3.58 -4.90
N PHE A 89 -13.94 -2.34 -4.85
CA PHE A 89 -14.52 -1.32 -3.99
C PHE A 89 -15.64 -0.66 -4.81
N GLN A 90 -16.89 -1.06 -4.55
CA GLN A 90 -18.04 -0.34 -5.09
C GLN A 90 -18.23 0.91 -4.23
N PHE A 91 -18.10 2.07 -4.87
CA PHE A 91 -18.44 3.38 -4.32
C PHE A 91 -19.95 3.63 -4.45
#